data_AF-A0A7J8ZHT6-F1
#
_entry.id   AF-A0A7J8ZHT6-F1
#
_cell.length_a   1.000
_cell.length_b   1.000
_cell.length_c   1.000
_cell.angle_alpha   90.00
_cell.angle_beta   90.00
_cell.angle_gamma   90.00
#
_symmetry.space_group_name_H-M   'P 1'
#
loop_
_entity.id
_entity.type
_entity.pdbx_description
1 polymer ?
#
loop_
_entity_poly.entity_id
_entity_poly.type
_entity_poly.pdbx_seq_one_letter_code
_entity_poly.pdbx_strand_id
1 'polypeptide(L)'
;MTSLTLSAILPQLRPPPCTGEQLCQQATSGQLAILYGSLLLGALGSAAVTVIVYIQDNIGWGWGLGIPTISMFLSIIAFVLGYPLYRHTDPVGSQFTRLLQVSVGAFRKRNLTMVSDPNLLYQNEELDASISIDGRLVHSKQMA
;
A
#
# COMPACT_ATOMS: atom_id res chain seq x y z
N MET A 1 3.93 11.77 13.91
CA MET A 1 5.28 11.84 14.54
C MET A 1 6.40 11.48 13.58
N THR A 2 6.24 10.47 12.72
CA THR A 2 7.24 10.07 11.70
C THR A 2 7.60 11.19 10.71
N SER A 3 6.65 12.04 10.32
CA SER A 3 6.91 13.18 9.42
C SER A 3 7.75 14.27 10.09
N LEU A 4 7.51 14.57 11.38
CA LEU A 4 8.33 15.53 12.15
C LEU A 4 9.76 15.03 12.33
N THR A 5 9.94 13.73 12.60
CA THR A 5 11.27 13.12 12.67
C THR A 5 11.94 13.08 11.31
N LEU A 6 11.21 12.80 10.22
CA LEU A 6 11.77 12.81 8.87
C LEU A 6 12.21 14.22 8.45
N SER A 7 11.42 15.24 8.78
CA SER A 7 11.78 16.65 8.60
C SER A 7 12.96 17.10 9.46
N ALA A 8 13.14 16.53 10.66
CA ALA A 8 14.26 16.84 11.54
C ALA A 8 15.56 16.06 11.20
N ILE A 9 15.44 14.88 10.59
CA ILE A 9 16.56 13.98 10.24
C ILE A 9 17.11 14.30 8.85
N LEU A 10 16.27 14.77 7.91
CA LEU A 10 16.74 15.15 6.58
C LEU A 10 17.59 16.44 6.65
N PRO A 11 18.89 16.39 6.33
CA PRO A 11 19.79 17.55 6.41
C PRO A 11 19.42 18.69 5.43
N GLN A 12 18.52 18.44 4.48
CA GLN A 12 17.95 19.43 3.55
C GLN A 12 16.87 20.35 4.16
N LEU A 13 16.43 20.09 5.39
CA LEU A 13 15.52 20.95 6.15
C LEU A 13 16.18 21.62 7.36
N ARG A 14 17.47 21.37 7.58
CA ARG A 14 18.24 22.07 8.60
C ARG A 14 18.77 23.36 7.98
N PRO A 15 18.33 24.56 8.45
CA PRO A 15 18.91 25.80 7.95
C PRO A 15 20.42 25.81 8.28
N PRO A 16 21.28 26.29 7.36
CA PRO A 16 22.72 26.35 7.59
C PRO A 16 23.02 27.19 8.85
N PRO A 17 24.03 26.82 9.66
CA PRO A 17 24.39 27.60 10.84
C PRO A 17 24.81 29.02 10.43
N CYS A 18 24.18 30.04 11.03
CA CYS A 18 24.57 31.42 10.77
C CYS A 18 25.90 31.71 11.48
N THR A 19 26.95 31.93 10.69
CA THR A 19 28.24 32.48 11.15
C THR A 19 28.31 33.96 10.73
N GLY A 20 28.87 34.82 11.59
CA GLY A 20 28.68 36.27 11.60
C GLY A 20 28.78 37.04 10.25
N GLU A 21 28.15 38.22 10.25
CA GLU A 21 28.04 39.22 9.16
C GLU A 21 27.34 38.81 7.85
N GLN A 22 26.75 37.62 7.74
CA GLN A 22 25.76 37.34 6.69
C GLN A 22 24.34 37.24 7.26
N LEU A 23 23.44 38.03 6.68
CA LEU A 23 22.01 38.08 6.96
C LEU A 23 21.42 36.67 6.78
N CYS A 24 20.98 36.04 7.88
CA CYS A 24 20.43 34.68 7.86
C CYS A 24 19.33 34.56 6.80
N GLN A 25 19.52 33.67 5.83
CA GLN A 25 18.53 33.43 4.78
C GLN A 25 17.29 32.78 5.39
N GLN A 26 16.13 33.43 5.24
CA GLN A 26 14.86 32.98 5.78
C GLN A 26 14.46 31.61 5.18
N ALA A 27 13.84 30.76 6.00
CA ALA A 27 13.32 29.46 5.58
C ALA A 27 12.39 29.60 4.35
N THR A 28 12.52 28.67 3.40
CA THR A 28 11.64 28.63 2.22
C THR A 28 10.19 28.38 2.66
N SER A 29 9.22 29.04 2.02
CA SER A 29 7.79 28.90 2.33
C SER A 29 7.31 27.44 2.36
N GLY A 30 7.87 26.58 1.52
CA GLY A 30 7.58 25.14 1.49
C GLY A 30 8.05 24.38 2.74
N GLN A 31 9.23 24.71 3.29
CA GLN A 31 9.74 24.10 4.53
C GLN A 31 8.85 24.49 5.72
N LEU A 32 8.42 25.75 5.75
CA LEU A 32 7.50 26.26 6.76
C LEU A 32 6.12 25.60 6.69
N ALA A 33 5.59 25.42 5.47
CA ALA A 33 4.31 24.76 5.24
C ALA A 33 4.33 23.28 5.66
N ILE A 34 5.41 22.55 5.38
CA ILE A 34 5.57 21.14 5.80
C ILE A 34 5.65 21.04 7.33
N LEU A 35 6.42 21.93 7.98
CA LEU A 35 6.57 21.95 9.43
C LEU A 35 5.22 22.24 10.12
N TYR A 36 4.52 23.31 9.72
CA TYR A 36 3.22 23.63 10.31
C TYR A 36 2.15 22.61 9.94
N GLY A 37 2.14 22.09 8.70
CA GLY A 37 1.20 21.07 8.28
C GLY A 37 1.33 19.78 9.10
N SER A 38 2.56 19.31 9.33
CA SER A 38 2.81 18.12 10.15
C SER A 38 2.49 18.34 11.63
N LEU A 39 2.74 19.54 12.17
CA LEU A 39 2.38 19.89 13.54
C LEU A 39 0.85 19.97 13.72
N LEU A 40 0.14 20.59 12.78
CA LEU A 40 -1.32 20.71 12.79
C LEU A 40 -1.98 19.32 12.67
N LEU A 41 -1.55 18.50 11.71
CA LEU A 41 -2.06 17.13 11.56
C LEU A 41 -1.79 16.28 12.81
N GLY A 42 -0.61 16.44 13.42
CA GLY A 42 -0.27 15.77 14.67
C GLY A 42 -1.18 16.17 15.83
N ALA A 43 -1.36 17.48 16.04
CA ALA A 43 -2.20 18.03 17.10
C ALA A 43 -3.67 17.62 16.94
N LEU A 44 -4.20 17.73 15.71
CA LEU A 44 -5.56 17.32 15.37
C LEU A 44 -5.76 15.81 15.61
N GLY A 45 -4.80 14.98 15.19
CA GLY A 45 -4.83 13.54 15.42
C GLY A 45 -4.86 13.19 16.90
N SER A 46 -4.01 13.81 17.72
CA SER A 46 -4.00 13.57 19.17
C SER A 46 -5.31 14.00 19.83
N ALA A 47 -5.85 15.17 19.45
CA ALA A 47 -7.11 15.66 19.99
C ALA A 47 -8.28 14.72 19.63
N ALA A 48 -8.32 14.21 18.39
CA ALA A 48 -9.33 13.25 17.96
C ALA A 48 -9.30 11.96 18.79
N VAL A 49 -8.12 11.40 19.03
CA VAL A 49 -7.97 10.19 19.86
C VAL A 49 -8.42 10.45 21.29
N THR A 50 -8.05 11.59 21.89
CA THR A 50 -8.49 11.95 23.24
C THR A 50 -10.00 12.10 23.34
N VAL A 51 -10.65 12.70 22.32
CA VAL A 51 -12.12 12.80 22.28
C VAL A 51 -12.78 11.42 22.22
N ILE A 52 -12.24 10.51 21.41
CA ILE A 52 -12.78 9.14 21.30
C ILE A 52 -12.67 8.41 22.64
N VAL A 53 -11.51 8.48 23.30
CA VAL A 53 -11.30 7.86 24.62
C VAL A 53 -12.21 8.49 25.67
N TYR A 54 -12.37 9.82 25.65
CA TYR A 54 -13.30 10.51 26.54
C TYR A 54 -14.75 10.01 26.39
N ILE A 55 -15.21 9.81 25.16
CA ILE A 55 -16.55 9.25 24.88
C ILE A 55 -16.64 7.82 25.41
N GLN A 56 -15.62 6.99 25.19
CA GLN A 56 -15.59 5.60 25.65
C GLN A 56 -15.63 5.50 27.18
N ASP A 57 -14.92 6.37 27.89
CA ASP A 57 -14.78 6.34 29.35
C ASP A 57 -15.93 7.04 30.10
N ASN A 58 -16.52 8.11 29.54
CA ASN A 58 -17.52 8.94 30.27
C ASN A 58 -18.96 8.67 29.84
N ILE A 59 -19.20 8.35 28.56
CA ILE A 59 -20.54 8.13 28.01
C ILE A 59 -20.80 6.61 27.87
N GLY A 60 -19.74 5.82 27.88
CA GLY A 60 -19.76 4.37 27.94
C GLY A 60 -19.40 3.71 26.62
N TRP A 61 -18.96 2.46 26.72
CA TRP A 61 -18.45 1.65 25.60
C TRP A 61 -19.47 1.45 24.47
N GLY A 62 -20.76 1.45 24.77
CA GLY A 62 -21.82 1.30 23.76
C GLY A 62 -21.83 2.42 22.72
N TRP A 63 -21.62 3.68 23.12
CA TRP A 63 -21.53 4.81 22.20
C TRP A 63 -20.21 4.83 21.43
N GLY A 64 -19.11 4.46 22.11
CA GLY A 64 -17.79 4.37 21.48
C GLY A 64 -17.69 3.32 20.38
N LEU A 65 -18.39 2.18 20.52
CA LEU A 65 -18.44 1.12 19.52
C LEU A 65 -19.62 1.26 18.55
N GLY A 66 -20.74 1.82 18.99
CA GLY A 66 -21.92 2.00 18.16
C GLY A 66 -21.69 2.93 16.97
N ILE A 67 -20.95 4.02 17.16
CA ILE A 67 -20.66 5.00 16.09
C ILE A 67 -19.91 4.35 14.92
N PRO A 68 -18.78 3.64 15.12
CA PRO A 68 -18.12 2.87 14.06
C PRO A 68 -19.03 1.85 13.38
N THR A 69 -19.87 1.13 14.14
CA THR A 69 -20.77 0.12 13.57
C THR A 69 -21.83 0.74 12.68
N ILE A 70 -22.44 1.86 13.10
CA ILE A 70 -23.43 2.59 12.29
C ILE A 70 -22.76 3.15 11.03
N SER A 71 -21.56 3.72 11.16
CA SER A 71 -20.77 4.19 10.01
C SER A 71 -20.48 3.08 9.01
N MET A 72 -20.07 1.90 9.49
CA MET A 72 -19.84 0.72 8.66
C MET A 72 -21.12 0.24 7.99
N PHE A 73 -22.24 0.22 8.72
CA PHE A 73 -23.54 -0.18 8.18
C PHE A 73 -24.02 0.77 7.07
N LEU A 74 -23.89 2.08 7.25
CA LEU A 74 -24.20 3.08 6.24
C LEU A 74 -23.31 2.92 5.00
N SER A 75 -22.02 2.62 5.17
CA SER A 75 -21.10 2.30 4.08
C SER A 75 -21.55 1.09 3.27
N ILE A 76 -21.97 0.01 3.94
CA ILE A 76 -22.50 -1.19 3.29
C ILE A 76 -23.78 -0.86 2.51
N ILE A 77 -24.70 -0.08 3.08
CA ILE A 77 -25.92 0.35 2.37
C ILE A 77 -25.55 1.12 1.10
N ALA A 78 -24.64 2.10 1.21
CA ALA A 78 -24.19 2.87 0.05
C ALA A 78 -23.54 1.98 -1.02
N PHE A 79 -22.75 0.98 -0.62
CA PHE A 79 -22.15 0.01 -1.54
C PHE A 79 -23.20 -0.86 -2.24
N VAL A 80 -24.23 -1.32 -1.52
CA VAL A 80 -25.33 -2.10 -2.11
C VAL A 80 -26.16 -1.26 -3.08
N LEU A 81 -26.44 0.00 -2.74
CA LEU A 81 -27.10 0.93 -3.67
C LEU A 81 -26.24 1.24 -4.90
N GLY A 82 -24.91 1.23 -4.74
CA GLY A 82 -23.94 1.40 -5.83
C GLY A 82 -23.63 0.12 -6.62
N TYR A 83 -24.03 -1.05 -6.13
CA TYR A 83 -23.81 -2.34 -6.78
C TYR A 83 -24.21 -2.39 -8.28
N PRO A 84 -25.36 -1.85 -8.73
CA PRO A 84 -25.71 -1.88 -10.16
C PRO A 84 -24.77 -1.07 -11.06
N LEU A 85 -23.98 -0.14 -10.50
CA LEU A 85 -22.96 0.60 -11.26
C LEU A 85 -21.68 -0.21 -11.47
N TYR A 86 -21.49 -1.31 -10.73
CA TYR A 86 -20.29 -2.13 -10.84
C TYR A 86 -20.32 -3.00 -12.10
N ARG A 87 -19.28 -2.88 -12.92
CA ARG A 87 -19.06 -3.79 -14.05
C ARG A 87 -18.40 -5.07 -13.55
N HIS A 88 -19.05 -6.20 -13.76
CA HIS A 88 -18.47 -7.50 -13.46
C HIS A 88 -17.36 -7.83 -14.46
N THR A 89 -16.22 -8.23 -13.92
CA THR A 89 -15.12 -8.85 -14.68
C THR A 89 -15.06 -10.31 -14.27
N ASP A 90 -14.80 -11.19 -15.22
CA ASP A 90 -14.67 -12.61 -14.93
C ASP A 90 -13.57 -12.85 -13.89
N PRO A 91 -13.78 -13.74 -12.90
CA PRO A 91 -12.83 -13.95 -11.83
C PRO A 91 -11.56 -14.59 -12.38
N VAL A 92 -10.49 -13.80 -12.47
CA VAL A 92 -9.14 -14.32 -12.73
C VAL A 92 -8.73 -15.12 -11.49
N GLY A 93 -8.46 -16.42 -11.65
CA GLY A 93 -8.17 -17.32 -10.54
C GLY A 93 -7.05 -16.83 -9.61
N SER A 94 -7.05 -17.28 -8.35
CA SER A 94 -6.10 -16.82 -7.32
C SER A 94 -4.63 -17.11 -7.69
N GLN A 95 -3.78 -16.09 -7.62
CA GLN A 95 -2.33 -16.21 -7.84
C GLN A 95 -1.68 -17.22 -6.89
N PHE A 96 -2.17 -17.32 -5.65
CA PHE A 96 -1.67 -18.28 -4.67
C PHE A 96 -1.93 -19.73 -5.10
N THR A 97 -3.07 -20.01 -5.73
CA THR A 97 -3.36 -21.36 -6.21
C THR A 97 -2.41 -21.78 -7.33
N ARG A 98 -1.98 -20.84 -8.19
CA ARG A 98 -0.98 -21.09 -9.24
C ARG A 98 0.41 -21.33 -8.66
N LEU A 99 0.83 -20.54 -7.68
CA LEU A 99 2.12 -20.73 -6.98
C LEU A 99 2.18 -22.11 -6.29
N LEU A 100 1.08 -22.51 -5.65
CA LEU A 100 0.96 -23.83 -5.04
C LEU A 100 1.01 -24.95 -6.10
N GLN A 101 0.31 -24.81 -7.23
CA GLN A 101 0.34 -25.80 -8.31
C GLN A 101 1.76 -26.00 -8.87
N VAL A 102 2.50 -24.93 -9.13
CA VAL A 102 3.89 -25.01 -9.62
C VAL A 102 4.79 -25.64 -8.56
N SER A 103 4.63 -25.25 -7.29
CA SER A 103 5.41 -25.81 -6.18
C SER A 103 5.16 -27.31 -5.99
N VAL A 104 3.90 -27.73 -6.00
CA VAL A 104 3.50 -29.15 -5.88
C VAL A 104 3.96 -29.94 -7.11
N GLY A 105 3.79 -29.38 -8.32
CA GLY A 105 4.25 -29.98 -9.57
C GLY A 105 5.76 -30.20 -9.59
N ALA A 106 6.53 -29.17 -9.23
CA ALA A 106 8.00 -29.22 -9.14
C ALA A 106 8.46 -30.24 -8.10
N PHE A 107 7.85 -30.26 -6.91
CA PHE A 107 8.24 -31.20 -5.86
C PHE A 107 7.94 -32.65 -6.26
N ARG A 108 6.78 -32.92 -6.87
CA ARG A 108 6.41 -34.26 -7.34
C ARG A 108 7.27 -34.74 -8.51
N LYS A 109 7.70 -33.83 -9.40
CA LYS A 109 8.50 -34.14 -10.60
C LYS A 109 10.01 -33.93 -10.41
N ARG A 110 10.49 -33.69 -9.19
CA ARG A 110 11.90 -33.35 -8.92
C ARG A 110 12.93 -34.42 -9.32
N ASN A 111 12.51 -35.67 -9.52
CA ASN A 111 13.37 -36.79 -9.88
C ASN A 111 13.37 -37.12 -11.39
N LEU A 112 12.69 -36.34 -12.24
CA LEU A 112 12.70 -36.56 -13.68
C LEU A 112 13.93 -35.93 -14.32
N THR A 113 14.50 -36.59 -15.33
CA THR A 113 15.59 -36.05 -16.14
C THR A 113 15.13 -34.82 -16.92
N MET A 114 15.93 -33.76 -16.94
CA MET A 114 15.64 -32.52 -17.64
C MET A 114 15.51 -32.78 -19.16
N VAL A 115 14.38 -32.39 -19.75
CA VAL A 115 14.16 -32.42 -21.19
C VAL A 115 14.91 -31.25 -21.84
N SER A 116 15.78 -31.52 -22.81
CA SER A 116 16.59 -30.50 -23.49
C SER A 116 15.81 -29.59 -24.44
N ASP A 117 14.68 -30.07 -24.98
CA ASP A 117 13.89 -29.30 -25.94
C ASP A 117 12.83 -28.41 -25.25
N PRO A 118 12.93 -27.06 -25.33
CA PRO A 118 12.03 -26.15 -24.63
C PRO A 118 10.59 -26.14 -25.18
N ASN A 119 10.39 -26.57 -26.42
CA ASN A 119 9.07 -26.67 -27.05
C ASN A 119 8.22 -27.84 -26.51
N LEU A 120 8.81 -28.76 -25.74
CA LEU A 120 8.08 -29.87 -25.11
C LEU A 120 7.49 -29.49 -23.74
N LEU A 121 7.75 -28.26 -23.27
CA LEU A 121 7.21 -27.75 -22.01
C LEU A 121 5.78 -27.25 -22.18
N TYR A 122 4.94 -27.51 -21.18
CA TYR A 122 3.55 -27.06 -21.16
C TYR A 122 3.48 -25.52 -21.08
N GLN A 123 2.85 -24.89 -22.08
CA GLN A 123 2.59 -23.45 -22.14
C GLN A 123 1.08 -23.18 -22.24
N ASN A 124 0.60 -22.18 -21.51
CA ASN A 124 -0.82 -21.85 -21.49
C ASN A 124 -0.99 -20.34 -21.67
N GLU A 125 -1.27 -19.93 -22.92
CA GLU A 125 -1.24 -18.52 -23.32
C GLU A 125 -2.28 -17.66 -22.60
N GLU A 126 -3.46 -18.21 -22.31
CA GLU A 126 -4.53 -17.52 -21.58
C GLU A 126 -4.12 -17.23 -20.12
N LEU A 127 -3.43 -18.20 -19.51
CA LEU A 127 -2.91 -18.10 -18.16
C LEU A 127 -1.80 -17.04 -18.06
N ASP A 128 -0.92 -17.01 -19.05
CA ASP A 128 0.25 -16.13 -19.12
C ASP A 128 -0.11 -14.69 -19.49
N ALA A 129 -1.17 -14.48 -20.29
CA ALA A 129 -1.66 -13.14 -20.64
C ALA A 129 -2.07 -12.31 -19.42
N SER A 130 -2.63 -12.96 -18.39
CA SER A 130 -3.00 -12.29 -17.12
C SER A 130 -1.80 -11.97 -16.21
N ILE A 131 -0.65 -12.60 -16.42
CA ILE A 131 0.56 -12.43 -15.60
C ILE A 131 1.51 -11.39 -16.23
N SER A 132 1.51 -11.31 -17.55
CA SER A 132 2.39 -10.45 -18.34
C SER A 132 1.77 -9.06 -18.53
N ILE A 133 1.89 -8.20 -17.51
CA ILE A 133 1.45 -6.79 -17.59
C ILE A 133 2.27 -5.98 -18.63
N ASP A 134 3.54 -6.36 -18.84
CA ASP A 134 4.51 -5.64 -19.70
C ASP A 134 4.77 -6.33 -21.07
N GLY A 135 4.00 -7.37 -21.40
CA GLY A 135 4.20 -8.16 -22.63
C GLY A 135 5.20 -9.31 -22.47
N ARG A 136 5.19 -10.24 -23.42
CA ARG A 136 6.01 -11.46 -23.37
C ARG A 136 7.49 -11.12 -23.52
N LEU A 137 8.31 -11.60 -22.59
CA LEU A 137 9.76 -11.53 -22.70
C LEU A 137 10.22 -12.37 -23.89
N VAL A 138 10.93 -11.75 -24.84
CA VAL A 138 11.55 -12.45 -25.97
C VAL A 138 12.66 -13.38 -25.46
N HIS A 139 12.78 -14.56 -26.05
CA HIS A 139 13.78 -15.55 -25.64
C HIS A 139 15.21 -15.01 -25.90
N SER A 140 15.97 -14.81 -24.83
CA SER A 140 17.40 -14.47 -24.91
C SER A 140 18.25 -15.74 -24.96
N LYS A 141 19.23 -15.78 -25.85
CA LYS A 141 20.15 -16.93 -26.03
C LYS A 141 21.32 -16.96 -25.03
N GLN A 142 21.27 -16.18 -23.95
CA GLN A 142 22.41 -15.99 -23.03
C GLN A 142 22.72 -17.17 -22.09
N MET A 143 21.91 -18.23 -22.09
CA MET A 143 22.08 -19.42 -21.23
C MET A 143 22.06 -20.74 -22.01
N ALA A 144 22.57 -20.73 -23.25
CA ALA A 144 22.84 -21.93 -24.04
C ALA A 144 24.35 -22.13 -24.20
#